data_AF-A0A2U8DXK6-F1
#
_entry.id   AF-A0A2U8DXK6-F1
#
_cell.length_a   1.000
_cell.length_b   1.000
_cell.length_c   1.000
_cell.angle_alpha   90.00
_cell.angle_beta   90.00
_cell.angle_gamma   90.00
#
_symmetry.space_group_name_H-M   'P 1'
#
loop_
_entity.id
_entity.type
_entity.pdbx_description
1 polymer ?
#
loop_
_entity_poly.entity_id
_entity_poly.type
_entity_poly.pdbx_seq_one_letter_code
_entity_poly.pdbx_strand_id
1 'polypeptide(L)'
;MGCRCNDISRCTSDISKINEMKNLFSNANNTNFSVSIELQKLAVNCMTTFSCVNMGGLMSEEKKLNKDMTESLPKLVKKCEDKIQQLEAQKSAMITEDIEYHSKDD
;
A
#
# COMPACT_ATOMS: atom_id res chain seq x y z
N MET A 1 -19.92 22.69 -22.88
CA MET A 1 -19.32 22.15 -21.63
C MET A 1 -18.32 23.18 -21.13
N GLY A 2 -17.72 23.07 -19.94
CA GLY A 2 -16.72 24.06 -19.46
C GLY A 2 -15.36 23.42 -19.23
N CYS A 3 -14.30 24.23 -19.13
CA CYS A 3 -12.91 23.82 -18.77
C CYS A 3 -12.94 22.80 -17.62
N ARG A 4 -12.40 21.59 -17.84
CA ARG A 4 -12.30 20.51 -16.84
C ARG A 4 -11.03 20.60 -16.00
N CYS A 5 -10.32 21.71 -16.14
CA CYS A 5 -9.03 22.04 -15.55
C CYS A 5 -9.01 21.82 -14.01
N ASN A 6 -10.11 22.15 -13.32
CA ASN A 6 -10.26 21.91 -11.88
C ASN A 6 -10.46 20.43 -11.53
N ASP A 7 -11.21 19.68 -12.34
CA ASP A 7 -11.45 18.25 -12.11
C ASP A 7 -10.17 17.44 -12.34
N ILE A 8 -9.41 17.77 -13.39
CA ILE A 8 -8.09 17.20 -13.68
C ILE A 8 -7.12 17.45 -12.52
N SER A 9 -7.11 18.68 -11.97
CA SER A 9 -6.28 19.04 -10.83
C SER A 9 -6.65 18.24 -9.57
N ARG A 10 -7.95 18.12 -9.26
CA ARG A 10 -8.44 17.30 -8.14
C ARG A 10 -8.07 15.83 -8.31
N CYS A 11 -8.28 15.26 -9.49
CA CYS A 11 -7.92 13.86 -9.78
C CYS A 11 -6.41 13.63 -9.63
N THR A 12 -5.58 14.61 -10.01
CA THR A 12 -4.13 14.54 -9.79
C THR A 12 -3.77 14.55 -8.32
N SER A 13 -4.43 15.39 -7.52
CA SER A 13 -4.22 15.42 -6.06
C SER A 13 -4.62 14.08 -5.41
N ASP A 14 -5.75 13.51 -5.82
CA ASP A 14 -6.22 12.22 -5.30
C ASP A 14 -5.25 11.07 -5.64
N ILE A 15 -4.72 11.03 -6.87
CA ILE A 15 -3.66 10.08 -7.25
C ILE A 15 -2.43 10.23 -6.35
N SER A 16 -1.99 11.47 -6.08
CA SER A 16 -0.84 11.73 -5.21
C SER A 16 -1.06 11.20 -3.79
N LYS A 17 -2.22 11.48 -3.19
CA LYS A 17 -2.57 11.01 -1.84
C LYS A 17 -2.64 9.48 -1.77
N ILE A 18 -3.21 8.84 -2.78
CA ILE A 18 -3.29 7.37 -2.81
C ILE A 18 -1.89 6.75 -2.98
N ASN A 19 -1.00 7.38 -3.73
CA ASN A 19 0.41 6.98 -3.81
C ASN A 19 1.14 7.11 -2.46
N GLU A 20 0.92 8.20 -1.73
CA GLU A 20 1.46 8.35 -0.36
C GLU A 20 0.97 7.22 0.55
N MET A 21 -0.33 6.90 0.52
CA MET A 21 -0.90 5.78 1.28
C MET A 21 -0.27 4.44 0.90
N LYS A 22 -0.11 4.17 -0.41
CA LYS A 22 0.55 2.94 -0.92
C LYS A 22 1.96 2.80 -0.35
N ASN A 23 2.72 3.88 -0.33
CA ASN A 23 4.09 3.90 0.19
C ASN A 23 4.11 3.62 1.69
N LEU A 24 3.19 4.19 2.46
CA LEU A 24 3.06 3.91 3.90
C LEU A 24 2.76 2.42 4.16
N PHE A 25 1.84 1.81 3.41
CA PHE A 25 1.53 0.38 3.55
C PHE A 25 2.71 -0.52 3.16
N SER A 26 3.42 -0.17 2.09
CA SER A 26 4.61 -0.90 1.63
C SER A 26 5.72 -0.84 2.68
N ASN A 27 5.96 0.33 3.27
CA ASN A 27 6.93 0.52 4.34
C ASN A 27 6.55 -0.28 5.60
N ALA A 28 5.28 -0.25 6.00
CA ALA A 28 4.79 -1.04 7.13
C ALA A 28 5.03 -2.54 6.91
N ASN A 29 4.82 -3.04 5.69
CA ASN A 29 5.07 -4.44 5.36
C ASN A 29 6.57 -4.79 5.46
N ASN A 30 7.46 -3.91 4.98
CA ASN A 30 8.92 -4.10 5.08
C ASN A 30 9.41 -4.07 6.52
N THR A 31 8.89 -3.15 7.34
CA THR A 31 9.18 -3.10 8.78
C THR A 31 8.71 -4.38 9.47
N ASN A 32 7.50 -4.86 9.14
CA ASN A 32 6.95 -6.08 9.73
C ASN A 32 7.80 -7.31 9.41
N PHE A 33 8.25 -7.42 8.16
CA PHE A 33 9.16 -8.47 7.73
C PHE A 33 10.50 -8.41 8.49
N SER A 34 11.07 -7.21 8.64
CA SER A 34 12.31 -7.00 9.39
C SER A 34 12.17 -7.40 10.87
N VAL A 35 11.07 -7.00 11.52
CA VAL A 35 10.76 -7.38 12.91
C VAL A 35 10.64 -8.89 13.04
N SER A 36 9.96 -9.55 12.11
CA SER A 36 9.81 -11.01 12.10
C SER A 36 11.17 -11.73 12.00
N ILE A 37 12.11 -11.20 11.19
CA ILE A 37 13.47 -11.74 11.10
C ILE A 37 14.23 -11.56 12.42
N GLU A 38 14.18 -10.38 13.03
CA GLU A 38 14.89 -10.13 14.28
C GLU A 38 14.32 -10.96 15.44
N LEU A 39 13.00 -11.17 15.48
CA LEU A 39 12.37 -12.07 16.45
C LEU A 39 12.78 -13.54 16.24
N GLN A 40 12.90 -13.99 14.98
CA GLN A 40 13.45 -15.32 14.69
C GLN A 40 14.90 -15.46 15.15
N LYS A 41 15.75 -14.46 14.88
CA LYS A 41 17.15 -14.47 15.34
C LYS A 41 17.24 -14.50 16.86
N LEU A 42 16.46 -13.67 17.55
CA LEU A 42 16.38 -13.67 19.01
C LEU A 42 15.95 -15.05 19.50
N ALA A 43 14.95 -15.65 18.86
CA ALA A 43 14.47 -16.96 19.25
C ALA A 43 15.55 -18.06 19.11
N VAL A 44 16.32 -18.04 18.03
CA VAL A 44 17.45 -18.96 17.82
C VAL A 44 18.52 -18.73 18.88
N ASN A 45 18.93 -17.49 19.12
CA ASN A 45 19.91 -17.14 20.15
C ASN A 45 19.45 -17.58 21.55
N CYS A 46 18.17 -17.39 21.86
CA CYS A 46 17.58 -17.87 23.11
C CYS A 46 17.61 -19.39 23.19
N MET A 47 17.27 -20.13 22.14
CA MET A 47 17.38 -21.61 22.14
C MET A 47 18.81 -22.11 22.36
N THR A 48 19.81 -21.40 21.82
CA THR A 48 21.23 -21.73 22.07
C THR A 48 21.69 -21.41 23.50
N THR A 49 20.97 -20.54 24.21
CA THR A 49 21.36 -20.05 25.56
C THR A 49 20.52 -20.67 26.69
N PHE A 50 19.24 -20.96 26.43
CA PHE A 50 18.26 -21.51 27.35
C PHE A 50 17.34 -22.47 26.59
N SER A 51 17.18 -23.72 27.06
CA SER A 51 16.23 -24.67 26.46
C SER A 51 14.78 -24.26 26.79
N CYS A 52 14.25 -23.26 26.09
CA CYS A 52 12.89 -22.80 26.31
C CYS A 52 11.91 -23.77 25.64
N VAL A 53 11.23 -24.59 26.45
CA VAL A 53 10.23 -25.62 26.08
C VAL A 53 9.05 -25.05 25.26
N ASN A 54 8.91 -23.72 25.19
CA ASN A 54 7.72 -23.03 24.70
C ASN A 54 7.96 -22.24 23.38
N MET A 55 9.14 -22.39 22.74
CA MET A 55 9.54 -21.56 21.59
C MET A 55 8.60 -21.68 20.38
N GLY A 56 8.14 -22.89 20.07
CA GLY A 56 7.18 -23.13 18.98
C GLY A 56 5.81 -22.49 19.23
N GLY A 57 5.39 -22.39 20.49
CA GLY A 57 4.15 -21.73 20.90
C GLY A 57 4.23 -20.20 20.71
N LEU A 58 5.34 -19.59 21.14
CA LEU A 58 5.61 -18.16 20.94
C LEU A 58 5.61 -17.76 19.47
N MET A 59 6.31 -18.51 18.61
CA MET A 59 6.31 -18.25 17.15
C MET A 59 4.91 -18.40 16.52
N SER A 60 4.11 -19.36 16.99
CA SER A 60 2.74 -19.56 16.52
C SER A 60 1.81 -18.42 16.96
N GLU A 61 1.94 -17.93 18.19
CA GLU A 61 1.13 -16.83 18.71
C GLU A 61 1.50 -15.50 18.06
N GLU A 62 2.79 -15.24 17.83
CA GLU A 62 3.25 -14.06 17.10
C GLU A 62 2.67 -14.02 15.67
N LYS A 63 2.71 -15.14 14.94
CA LYS A 63 2.06 -15.27 13.62
C LYS A 63 0.55 -15.01 13.66
N LYS A 64 -0.14 -15.40 14.74
CA LYS A 64 -1.58 -15.12 14.92
C LYS A 64 -1.83 -13.64 15.18
N LEU A 65 -1.04 -13.01 16.05
CA LEU A 65 -1.12 -11.59 16.36
C LEU A 65 -0.78 -10.70 15.15
N ASN A 66 0.11 -11.17 14.29
CA ASN A 66 0.59 -10.42 13.13
C ASN A 66 -0.19 -10.75 11.83
N LYS A 67 -1.19 -11.64 11.91
CA LYS A 67 -2.00 -12.11 10.77
C LYS A 67 -2.68 -10.95 10.04
N ASP A 68 -3.22 -10.00 10.79
CA ASP A 68 -3.91 -8.85 10.21
C ASP A 68 -2.96 -7.98 9.39
N MET A 69 -1.71 -7.76 9.85
CA MET A 69 -0.69 -7.08 9.04
C MET A 69 -0.25 -7.93 7.84
N THR A 70 0.00 -9.22 8.02
CA THR A 70 0.52 -10.08 6.94
C THR A 70 -0.51 -10.32 5.83
N GLU A 71 -1.80 -10.40 6.15
CA GLU A 71 -2.85 -10.66 5.17
C GLU A 71 -3.51 -9.38 4.64
N SER A 72 -3.60 -8.31 5.45
CA SER A 72 -4.33 -7.10 5.04
C SER A 72 -3.44 -6.09 4.32
N LEU A 73 -2.16 -5.94 4.70
CA LEU A 73 -1.29 -4.95 4.06
C LEU A 73 -1.11 -5.21 2.55
N PRO A 74 -0.85 -6.45 2.07
CA PRO A 74 -0.73 -6.69 0.64
C PRO A 74 -2.03 -6.40 -0.12
N LYS A 75 -3.18 -6.69 0.49
CA LYS A 75 -4.50 -6.38 -0.08
C LYS A 75 -4.74 -4.87 -0.19
N LEU A 76 -4.32 -4.11 0.82
CA LEU A 76 -4.43 -2.65 0.82
C LEU A 76 -3.50 -2.00 -0.21
N VAL A 77 -2.26 -2.50 -0.34
CA VAL A 77 -1.33 -2.05 -1.40
C VAL A 77 -1.95 -2.28 -2.77
N LYS A 78 -2.44 -3.49 -3.04
CA LYS A 78 -3.10 -3.81 -4.31
C LYS A 78 -4.33 -2.92 -4.57
N LYS A 79 -5.15 -2.68 -3.55
CA LYS A 79 -6.31 -1.78 -3.67
C LYS A 79 -5.90 -0.35 -4.02
N CYS A 80 -4.79 0.16 -3.48
CA CYS A 80 -4.23 1.45 -3.86
C CYS A 80 -3.76 1.44 -5.32
N GLU A 81 -3.05 0.38 -5.76
CA GLU A 81 -2.59 0.23 -7.15
C GLU A 81 -3.74 0.21 -8.15
N ASP A 82 -4.75 -0.62 -7.91
CA ASP A 82 -5.93 -0.73 -8.76
C ASP A 82 -6.65 0.63 -8.86
N LYS A 83 -6.72 1.37 -7.74
CA LYS A 83 -7.37 2.69 -7.70
C LYS A 83 -6.57 3.77 -8.43
N ILE A 84 -5.24 3.75 -8.32
CA ILE A 84 -4.35 4.66 -9.06
C ILE A 84 -4.55 4.44 -10.56
N GLN A 85 -4.50 3.19 -11.03
CA GLN A 85 -4.70 2.87 -12.44
C GLN A 85 -6.07 3.36 -12.95
N GLN A 86 -7.13 3.16 -12.14
CA GLN A 86 -8.45 3.66 -12.48
C GLN A 86 -8.48 5.19 -12.62
N LEU A 87 -7.87 5.91 -11.67
CA LEU A 87 -7.86 7.37 -11.68
C LEU A 87 -6.97 7.93 -12.79
N GLU A 88 -5.87 7.28 -13.12
CA GLU A 88 -5.02 7.64 -14.26
C GLU A 88 -5.78 7.51 -15.58
N ALA A 89 -6.54 6.43 -15.77
CA ALA A 89 -7.39 6.25 -16.94
C ALA A 89 -8.48 7.33 -17.02
N GLN A 90 -9.13 7.65 -15.90
CA GLN A 90 -10.15 8.71 -15.83
C GLN A 90 -9.55 10.09 -16.11
N LYS A 91 -8.38 10.41 -15.55
CA LYS A 91 -7.66 11.66 -15.81
C LYS A 91 -7.32 11.79 -17.29
N SER A 92 -6.83 10.72 -17.91
CA SER A 92 -6.52 10.70 -19.34
C SER A 92 -7.76 11.02 -20.18
N ALA A 93 -8.88 10.37 -19.91
CA ALA A 93 -10.15 10.63 -20.60
C ALA A 93 -10.60 12.09 -20.44
N MET A 94 -10.56 12.64 -19.22
CA MET A 94 -10.91 14.05 -18.98
C MET A 94 -10.00 15.03 -19.73
N ILE A 95 -8.70 14.74 -19.83
CA ILE A 95 -7.75 15.56 -20.60
C ILE A 95 -8.10 15.52 -22.09
N THR A 96 -8.41 14.34 -22.64
CA THR A 96 -8.81 14.20 -24.05
C THR A 96 -10.09 14.99 -24.34
N GLU A 97 -11.11 14.86 -23.50
CA GLU A 97 -12.36 15.60 -23.66
C GLU A 97 -12.18 17.12 -23.56
N ASP A 98 -11.31 17.59 -22.65
CA ASP A 98 -11.00 19.00 -22.48
C ASP A 98 -10.28 19.58 -23.72
N ILE A 99 -9.32 18.83 -24.28
CA ILE A 99 -8.64 19.18 -25.54
C ILE A 99 -9.65 19.25 -26.68
N GLU A 100 -10.51 18.23 -26.84
CA GLU A 100 -11.52 18.21 -27.91
C GLU A 100 -12.51 19.37 -27.79
N TYR A 101 -12.91 19.73 -26.57
CA TYR A 101 -13.79 20.85 -26.31
C TYR A 101 -13.13 22.17 -26.75
N HIS A 102 -11.89 22.41 -26.32
CA HIS A 102 -11.15 23.61 -26.69
C HIS A 102 -10.76 23.67 -28.18
N SER A 103 -10.59 22.52 -28.84
CA SER A 103 -10.27 22.46 -30.28
C SER A 103 -11.47 22.68 -31.20
N LYS A 104 -12.70 22.63 -30.67
CA LYS A 104 -13.96 22.87 -31.42
C LYS A 104 -14.50 24.29 -31.26
N ASP A 105 -14.00 25.02 -30.25
CA ASP A 105 -14.36 26.41 -29.97
C ASP A 105 -13.40 27.43 -30.65
N ASP A 106 -12.35 26.94 -31.35
CA ASP A 106 -11.48 27.67 -32.29
C ASP A 106 -11.90 27.40 -33.75
#